data_AF-A0AAN9KF75-F1
#
_entry.id   AF-A0AAN9KF75-F1
#
_cell.length_a   1.000
_cell.length_b   1.000
_cell.length_c   1.000
_cell.angle_alpha   90.00
_cell.angle_beta   90.00
_cell.angle_gamma   90.00
#
_symmetry.space_group_name_H-M   'P 1'
#
loop_
_entity.id
_entity.type
_entity.pdbx_description
1 polymer ?
#
loop_
_entity_poly.entity_id
_entity_poly.type
_entity_poly.pdbx_seq_one_letter_code
_entity_poly.pdbx_strand_id
1 'polypeptide(L)'
;MVVLKSTSTLTSLLFLRHRVVLHPTRLYSNSTSRVAQFSVRAYIENPNSFGSLASKVIGALPVVGLIARIFSDEGGVGDDLVDFAEFRRRVGKNCSNTDTSAFYEFQDRRGRAGDPLYVLLCCWLAAIGAGLLKTEDLMEGVARLRLSNDIEFEEQNFMALMNEAKERRAKLKAEPRAIPMEIRVEKAIDAIYVCCFGKDPVEEEDDRLLTAMLSAVFPTVQREEIQRLIKNKAEKVAAGVDEDYVPEPESQSKEALELQMKDLQFLKQNSDT
;
A
#
# COMPACT_ATOMS: atom_id res chain seq x y z
N MET A 1 -10.59 -67.09 -12.00
CA MET A 1 -11.25 -65.86 -12.48
C MET A 1 -12.75 -66.08 -12.48
N VAL A 2 -13.43 -65.73 -11.37
CA VAL A 2 -14.80 -65.21 -11.28
C VAL A 2 -14.83 -64.49 -9.92
N VAL A 3 -15.25 -63.23 -9.97
CA VAL A 3 -15.26 -62.22 -8.92
C VAL A 3 -16.65 -62.20 -8.30
N LEU A 4 -16.74 -61.99 -6.98
CA LEU A 4 -17.54 -60.93 -6.33
C LEU A 4 -17.61 -61.18 -4.81
N LYS A 5 -17.06 -60.23 -4.06
CA LYS A 5 -16.92 -60.26 -2.60
C LYS A 5 -18.07 -59.45 -1.96
N SER A 6 -18.79 -60.14 -1.08
CA SER A 6 -19.29 -59.72 0.24
C SER A 6 -20.12 -58.43 0.40
N THR A 7 -21.42 -58.66 0.64
CA THR A 7 -22.23 -58.25 1.82
C THR A 7 -21.44 -57.78 3.06
N SER A 8 -21.90 -56.99 4.02
CA SER A 8 -23.16 -56.31 4.36
C SER A 8 -22.95 -55.72 5.78
N THR A 9 -23.57 -54.56 6.08
CA THR A 9 -24.31 -54.21 7.32
C THR A 9 -23.63 -54.39 8.71
N LEU A 10 -23.80 -53.50 9.70
CA LEU A 10 -25.02 -53.43 10.52
C LEU A 10 -24.94 -52.30 11.60
N THR A 11 -26.01 -51.48 11.67
CA THR A 11 -26.78 -51.01 12.88
C THR A 11 -26.07 -50.22 14.01
N SER A 12 -26.71 -49.38 14.84
CA SER A 12 -28.11 -48.98 15.12
C SER A 12 -28.01 -47.76 16.07
N LEU A 13 -28.71 -46.63 15.86
CA LEU A 13 -30.10 -46.31 16.24
C LEU A 13 -30.34 -45.75 17.67
N LEU A 14 -31.04 -44.60 17.68
CA LEU A 14 -31.93 -44.00 18.70
C LEU A 14 -31.25 -43.10 19.76
N PHE A 15 -31.80 -41.95 20.22
CA PHE A 15 -33.19 -41.50 20.39
C PHE A 15 -33.36 -39.96 20.30
N LEU A 16 -34.59 -39.56 19.96
CA LEU A 16 -35.21 -38.23 19.90
C LEU A 16 -34.98 -37.29 21.12
N ARG A 17 -34.96 -35.97 20.87
CA ARG A 17 -36.00 -35.04 21.41
C ARG A 17 -35.99 -33.65 20.76
N HIS A 18 -37.18 -33.26 20.29
CA HIS A 18 -37.56 -31.92 19.82
C HIS A 18 -37.41 -30.82 20.89
N ARG A 19 -37.03 -29.61 20.45
CA ARG A 19 -37.70 -28.35 20.83
C ARG A 19 -37.60 -27.34 19.69
N VAL A 20 -38.76 -26.91 19.21
CA VAL A 20 -38.99 -25.76 18.34
C VAL A 20 -39.03 -24.51 19.21
N VAL A 21 -38.29 -23.46 18.84
CA VAL A 21 -38.56 -22.07 19.22
C VAL A 21 -38.23 -21.16 18.03
N LEU A 22 -39.12 -20.19 17.79
CA LEU A 22 -39.24 -19.27 16.66
C LEU A 22 -38.10 -18.23 16.56
N HIS A 23 -37.91 -17.72 15.34
CA HIS A 23 -37.01 -16.63 14.94
C HIS A 23 -37.22 -15.32 15.72
N PRO A 24 -36.17 -14.46 15.76
CA PRO A 24 -36.26 -13.24 14.96
C PRO A 24 -34.98 -12.87 14.18
N THR A 25 -35.16 -11.83 13.39
CA THR A 25 -34.43 -11.22 12.27
C THR A 25 -33.07 -10.58 12.59
N ARG A 26 -32.23 -10.48 11.54
CA ARG A 26 -31.17 -9.47 11.25
C ARG A 26 -30.02 -9.31 12.28
N LEU A 27 -28.78 -9.47 11.80
CA LEU A 27 -27.90 -8.35 11.44
C LEU A 27 -26.60 -8.88 10.79
N TYR A 28 -26.11 -8.10 9.82
CA TYR A 28 -24.83 -8.24 9.14
C TYR A 28 -23.69 -8.47 10.14
N SER A 29 -22.91 -9.53 9.92
CA SER A 29 -21.61 -9.70 10.57
C SER A 29 -20.53 -9.58 9.49
N ASN A 30 -19.86 -8.44 9.51
CA ASN A 30 -18.72 -8.11 8.65
C ASN A 30 -17.71 -9.25 8.60
N SER A 31 -17.36 -9.64 7.38
CA SER A 31 -16.17 -10.43 7.10
C SER A 31 -14.97 -9.60 7.52
N THR A 32 -14.39 -9.93 8.68
CA THR A 32 -13.13 -9.37 9.13
C THR A 32 -12.02 -10.04 8.33
N SER A 33 -11.60 -9.38 7.25
CA SER A 33 -10.34 -9.70 6.59
C SER A 33 -9.22 -9.61 7.63
N ARG A 34 -8.35 -10.63 7.64
CA ARG A 34 -7.19 -10.69 8.51
C ARG A 34 -6.24 -9.57 8.10
N VAL A 35 -6.39 -8.40 8.71
CA VAL A 35 -5.37 -7.35 8.71
C VAL A 35 -4.14 -7.96 9.37
N ALA A 36 -3.12 -8.24 8.58
CA ALA A 36 -1.80 -8.54 9.09
C ALA A 36 -1.34 -7.29 9.84
N GLN A 37 -1.54 -7.29 11.17
CA GLN A 37 -0.96 -6.30 12.05
C GLN A 37 0.52 -6.17 11.71
N PHE A 38 0.97 -4.92 11.56
CA PHE A 38 2.37 -4.54 11.60
C PHE A 38 2.93 -4.94 12.98
N SER A 39 3.13 -6.24 13.18
CA SER A 39 3.50 -6.84 14.46
C SER A 39 5.02 -6.78 14.59
N VAL A 40 5.51 -5.59 14.89
CA VAL A 40 6.86 -5.44 15.44
C VAL A 40 6.82 -5.96 16.87
N ARG A 41 7.13 -7.26 17.05
CA ARG A 41 7.41 -7.81 18.39
C ARG A 41 8.30 -9.05 18.35
N ALA A 42 9.61 -8.80 18.37
CA ALA A 42 10.68 -9.64 18.95
C ALA A 42 11.97 -8.84 18.70
N TYR A 43 12.57 -8.11 19.64
CA TYR A 43 13.02 -8.50 20.97
C TYR A 43 12.80 -7.35 21.96
N ILE A 44 11.84 -7.50 22.86
CA ILE A 44 11.87 -6.79 24.14
C ILE A 44 12.54 -7.77 25.10
N GLU A 45 13.87 -7.72 25.19
CA GLU A 45 14.56 -8.10 26.41
C GLU A 45 14.46 -6.91 27.38
N ASN A 46 14.14 -7.24 28.63
CA ASN A 46 13.74 -6.31 29.69
C ASN A 46 14.79 -5.21 29.95
N PRO A 47 14.36 -4.02 30.40
CA PRO A 47 15.20 -2.84 30.57
C PRO A 47 15.97 -2.96 31.89
N ASN A 48 17.28 -2.71 31.86
CA ASN A 48 18.01 -2.21 33.03
C ASN A 48 19.34 -1.56 32.63
N SER A 49 19.60 -0.42 33.25
CA SER A 49 20.86 0.33 33.33
C SER A 49 21.19 1.31 32.19
N PHE A 50 20.54 2.48 32.25
CA PHE A 50 21.17 3.74 31.85
C PHE A 50 22.42 3.96 32.71
N GLY A 51 23.60 3.88 32.09
CA GLY A 51 24.87 4.13 32.76
C GLY A 51 25.94 4.61 31.78
N SER A 52 26.24 5.90 31.86
CA SER A 52 27.39 6.64 31.30
C SER A 52 27.59 6.67 29.78
N LEU A 53 27.36 7.86 29.23
CA LEU A 53 28.03 8.37 28.04
C LEU A 53 29.56 8.34 28.24
N ALA A 54 30.33 7.82 27.26
CA ALA A 54 31.31 8.58 26.48
C ALA A 54 32.35 7.72 25.75
N SER A 55 32.64 8.16 24.51
CA SER A 55 33.87 7.99 23.73
C SER A 55 34.16 6.64 23.06
N LYS A 56 33.80 6.56 21.77
CA LYS A 56 34.75 6.33 20.65
C LYS A 56 33.96 6.20 19.34
N VAL A 57 34.10 7.21 18.50
CA VAL A 57 33.87 7.09 17.05
C VAL A 57 34.94 6.12 16.54
N ILE A 58 34.54 4.90 16.18
CA ILE A 58 35.14 3.99 15.18
C ILE A 58 34.15 2.82 15.11
N GLY A 59 33.39 2.76 14.02
CA GLY A 59 32.31 1.78 13.84
C GLY A 59 30.99 2.41 13.42
N ALA A 60 31.01 3.35 12.48
CA ALA A 60 29.81 3.62 11.70
C ALA A 60 29.51 2.34 10.90
N LEU A 61 28.68 1.46 11.48
CA LEU A 61 28.02 0.42 10.70
C LEU A 61 27.30 1.11 9.53
N PRO A 62 27.29 0.47 8.36
CA PRO A 62 27.21 1.17 7.09
C PRO A 62 25.82 1.74 6.95
N VAL A 63 25.66 3.04 7.18
CA VAL A 63 24.43 3.77 6.83
C VAL A 63 24.15 3.54 5.33
N VAL A 64 25.20 3.57 4.51
CA VAL A 64 25.19 3.15 3.09
C VAL A 64 24.66 1.73 2.88
N GLY A 65 24.95 0.79 3.79
CA GLY A 65 24.50 -0.60 3.71
C GLY A 65 23.06 -0.82 4.21
N LEU A 66 22.55 0.03 5.11
CA LEU A 66 21.12 0.08 5.44
C LEU A 66 20.31 0.68 4.28
N ILE A 67 20.85 1.70 3.61
CA ILE A 67 20.24 2.37 2.44
C ILE A 67 20.22 1.44 1.23
N ALA A 68 21.34 0.75 0.93
CA ALA A 68 21.38 -0.33 -0.07
C ALA A 68 20.36 -1.43 0.27
N ARG A 69 20.20 -1.78 1.56
CA ARG A 69 19.16 -2.74 1.95
C ARG A 69 17.73 -2.26 1.70
N ILE A 70 17.42 -0.97 1.72
CA ILE A 70 16.07 -0.49 1.38
C ILE A 70 15.93 -0.36 -0.14
N PHE A 71 16.92 0.26 -0.80
CA PHE A 71 16.80 0.81 -2.17
C PHE A 71 17.84 0.30 -3.18
N SER A 72 18.63 -0.75 -2.89
CA SER A 72 19.55 -1.29 -3.88
C SER A 72 18.80 -1.55 -5.20
N ASP A 73 19.28 -0.88 -6.26
CA ASP A 73 18.82 -1.07 -7.65
C ASP A 73 19.01 -2.53 -8.13
N GLU A 74 19.72 -3.33 -7.34
CA GLU A 74 19.79 -4.80 -7.37
C GLU A 74 18.85 -5.38 -6.30
N GLY A 75 17.55 -5.40 -6.59
CA GLY A 75 16.55 -6.01 -5.71
C GLY A 75 16.59 -7.55 -5.72
N GLY A 76 16.22 -8.16 -4.59
CA GLY A 76 15.79 -9.57 -4.49
C GLY A 76 16.84 -10.66 -4.79
N VAL A 77 16.57 -11.91 -4.39
CA VAL A 77 17.40 -13.05 -4.82
C VAL A 77 17.22 -13.22 -6.33
N GLY A 78 18.15 -12.69 -7.13
CA GLY A 78 18.19 -12.95 -8.58
C GLY A 78 17.81 -11.79 -9.53
N ASP A 79 18.11 -10.53 -9.19
CA ASP A 79 17.82 -9.35 -10.05
C ASP A 79 16.32 -9.06 -10.23
N ASP A 80 15.50 -9.37 -9.21
CA ASP A 80 14.06 -9.08 -9.22
C ASP A 80 13.75 -7.75 -8.52
N LEU A 81 12.73 -7.03 -8.97
CA LEU A 81 12.29 -5.81 -8.28
C LEU A 81 11.92 -6.12 -6.83
N VAL A 82 12.21 -5.20 -5.91
CA VAL A 82 11.82 -5.33 -4.50
C VAL A 82 10.30 -5.28 -4.42
N ASP A 83 9.68 -6.39 -4.04
CA ASP A 83 8.23 -6.46 -3.82
C ASP A 83 7.78 -5.61 -2.63
N PHE A 84 6.48 -5.34 -2.54
CA PHE A 84 5.95 -4.46 -1.51
C PHE A 84 6.04 -5.08 -0.11
N ALA A 85 5.93 -6.40 0.03
CA ALA A 85 6.06 -7.08 1.32
C ALA A 85 7.48 -6.92 1.91
N GLU A 86 8.49 -7.11 1.07
CA GLU A 86 9.89 -6.96 1.41
C GLU A 86 10.23 -5.48 1.68
N PHE A 87 9.68 -4.55 0.89
CA PHE A 87 9.80 -3.11 1.16
C PHE A 87 9.25 -2.76 2.55
N ARG A 88 8.02 -3.18 2.87
CA ARG A 88 7.40 -2.95 4.18
C ARG A 88 8.23 -3.54 5.32
N ARG A 89 8.74 -4.76 5.13
CA ARG A 89 9.61 -5.41 6.13
C ARG A 89 10.89 -4.61 6.37
N ARG A 90 11.50 -4.08 5.32
CA ARG A 90 12.72 -3.25 5.40
C ARG A 90 12.45 -1.93 6.10
N VAL A 91 11.37 -1.24 5.76
CA VAL A 91 10.95 -0.01 6.44
C VAL A 91 10.66 -0.29 7.91
N GLY A 92 9.84 -1.30 8.21
CA GLY A 92 9.47 -1.64 9.59
C GLY A 92 10.65 -2.04 10.48
N LYS A 93 11.72 -2.61 9.91
CA LYS A 93 12.96 -2.89 10.64
C LYS A 93 13.76 -1.63 11.00
N ASN A 94 13.62 -0.56 10.21
CA ASN A 94 14.41 0.65 10.32
C ASN A 94 13.66 1.82 10.98
N CYS A 95 12.33 1.74 11.11
CA CYS A 95 11.53 2.71 11.84
C CYS A 95 11.79 2.67 13.34
N SER A 96 11.87 3.83 13.97
CA SER A 96 11.82 3.96 15.43
C SER A 96 10.37 3.82 15.95
N ASN A 97 10.21 3.73 17.28
CA ASN A 97 8.89 3.73 17.91
C ASN A 97 8.12 5.02 17.59
N THR A 98 8.80 6.17 17.58
CA THR A 98 8.19 7.47 17.25
C THR A 98 7.75 7.55 15.79
N ASP A 99 8.52 6.95 14.87
CA ASP A 99 8.15 6.91 13.45
C ASP A 99 6.93 6.00 13.24
N THR A 100 6.87 4.88 13.97
CA THR A 100 5.73 3.95 13.91
C THR A 100 4.45 4.59 14.43
N SER A 101 4.52 5.38 15.51
CA SER A 101 3.37 6.14 16.02
C SER A 101 2.82 7.13 14.99
N ALA A 102 3.68 7.79 14.21
CA ALA A 102 3.25 8.77 13.22
C ALA A 102 2.32 8.17 12.15
N PHE A 103 2.54 6.91 11.74
CA PHE A 103 1.65 6.22 10.80
C PHE A 103 0.24 6.00 11.37
N TYR A 104 0.15 5.61 12.64
CA TYR A 104 -1.16 5.38 13.28
C TYR A 104 -1.87 6.69 13.63
N GLU A 105 -1.14 7.71 14.08
CA GLU A 105 -1.70 9.05 14.30
C GLU A 105 -2.21 9.67 12.99
N PHE A 106 -1.52 9.43 11.88
CA PHE A 106 -1.99 9.84 10.55
C PHE A 106 -3.27 9.11 10.15
N GLN A 107 -3.35 7.80 10.43
CA GLN A 107 -4.58 7.02 10.23
C GLN A 107 -5.74 7.53 11.08
N ASP A 108 -5.50 7.87 12.35
CA ASP A 108 -6.55 8.41 13.23
C ASP A 108 -7.12 9.73 12.68
N ARG A 109 -6.27 10.56 12.05
CA ARG A 109 -6.67 11.84 11.43
C ARG A 109 -7.39 11.65 10.09
N ARG A 110 -6.83 10.83 9.21
CA ARG A 110 -7.29 10.68 7.81
C ARG A 110 -8.24 9.49 7.62
N GLY A 111 -8.54 8.78 8.69
CA GLY A 111 -9.37 7.59 8.69
C GLY A 111 -8.77 6.49 7.82
N ARG A 112 -9.63 5.76 7.12
CA ARG A 112 -9.22 4.64 6.26
C ARG A 112 -8.22 5.04 5.17
N ALA A 113 -8.34 6.25 4.63
CA ALA A 113 -7.44 6.72 3.58
C ALA A 113 -6.01 6.95 4.10
N GLY A 114 -5.85 7.19 5.41
CA GLY A 114 -4.56 7.28 6.08
C GLY A 114 -4.01 5.94 6.57
N ASP A 115 -4.53 4.80 6.10
CA ASP A 115 -3.99 3.50 6.49
C ASP A 115 -2.48 3.43 6.23
N PRO A 116 -1.66 2.95 7.19
CA PRO A 116 -0.21 2.85 7.02
C PRO A 116 0.20 2.10 5.75
N LEU A 117 -0.57 1.10 5.32
CA LEU A 117 -0.29 0.35 4.10
C LEU A 117 -0.44 1.21 2.85
N TYR A 118 -1.35 2.19 2.82
CA TYR A 118 -1.52 3.07 1.66
C TYR A 118 -0.34 4.02 1.56
N VAL A 119 0.05 4.62 2.68
CA VAL A 119 1.23 5.49 2.75
C VAL A 119 2.48 4.73 2.32
N LEU A 120 2.66 3.50 2.82
CA LEU A 120 3.80 2.67 2.46
C LEU A 120 3.76 2.24 0.99
N LEU A 121 2.59 1.98 0.41
CA LEU A 121 2.48 1.66 -1.02
C LEU A 121 2.87 2.88 -1.87
N CYS A 122 2.35 4.07 -1.58
CA CYS A 122 2.76 5.31 -2.25
C CYS A 122 4.27 5.53 -2.18
N CYS A 123 4.86 5.30 -1.00
CA CYS A 123 6.29 5.38 -0.80
C CYS A 123 7.07 4.33 -1.61
N TRP A 124 6.60 3.09 -1.66
CA TRP A 124 7.22 2.01 -2.42
C TRP A 124 7.22 2.30 -3.92
N LEU A 125 6.09 2.78 -4.45
CA LEU A 125 5.96 3.16 -5.87
C LEU A 125 6.90 4.30 -6.23
N ALA A 126 7.04 5.31 -5.36
CA ALA A 126 7.96 6.41 -5.59
C ALA A 126 9.43 5.98 -5.41
N ALA A 127 9.70 5.09 -4.46
CA ALA A 127 11.03 4.58 -4.16
C ALA A 127 11.58 3.67 -5.26
N ILE A 128 10.79 2.69 -5.70
CA ILE A 128 11.22 1.61 -6.61
C ILE A 128 10.70 1.86 -8.02
N GLY A 129 9.44 2.30 -8.13
CA GLY A 129 8.80 2.58 -9.40
C GLY A 129 9.27 3.87 -10.07
N ALA A 130 10.01 4.75 -9.37
CA ALA A 130 10.55 5.95 -9.99
C ALA A 130 11.41 5.61 -11.22
N GLY A 131 10.98 6.16 -12.35
CA GLY A 131 11.57 5.91 -13.65
C GLY A 131 10.98 4.70 -14.35
N LEU A 132 10.41 3.71 -13.67
CA LEU A 132 9.73 2.57 -14.32
C LEU A 132 8.27 2.88 -14.63
N LEU A 133 7.58 3.53 -13.68
CA LEU A 133 6.19 3.94 -13.81
C LEU A 133 6.10 5.33 -14.43
N LYS A 134 5.08 5.52 -15.26
CA LYS A 134 4.65 6.86 -15.67
C LYS A 134 3.94 7.53 -14.50
N THR A 135 4.00 8.85 -14.45
CA THR A 135 3.35 9.61 -13.39
C THR A 135 1.83 9.40 -13.43
N GLU A 136 1.25 9.34 -14.63
CA GLU A 136 -0.20 9.17 -14.82
C GLU A 136 -0.68 7.81 -14.29
N ASP A 137 0.02 6.73 -14.66
CA ASP A 137 -0.31 5.37 -14.19
C ASP A 137 -0.23 5.27 -12.65
N LEU A 138 0.76 5.94 -12.06
CA LEU A 138 0.94 6.01 -10.61
C LEU A 138 -0.22 6.75 -9.95
N MET A 139 -0.51 7.98 -10.40
CA MET A 139 -1.55 8.82 -9.80
C MET A 139 -2.95 8.20 -9.96
N GLU A 140 -3.25 7.61 -11.12
CA GLU A 140 -4.51 6.91 -11.35
C GLU A 140 -4.67 5.68 -10.43
N GLY A 141 -3.61 4.87 -10.30
CA GLY A 141 -3.68 3.67 -9.45
C GLY A 141 -3.82 4.00 -7.97
N VAL A 142 -3.12 5.01 -7.44
CA VAL A 142 -3.27 5.42 -6.03
C VAL A 142 -4.60 6.14 -5.76
N ALA A 143 -5.16 6.85 -6.76
CA ALA A 143 -6.52 7.39 -6.69
C ALA A 143 -7.56 6.25 -6.66
N ARG A 144 -7.38 5.21 -7.49
CA ARG A 144 -8.24 4.03 -7.50
C ARG A 144 -8.15 3.26 -6.20
N LEU A 145 -6.95 3.09 -5.63
CA LEU A 145 -6.75 2.43 -4.32
C LEU A 145 -7.60 3.05 -3.22
N ARG A 146 -7.64 4.39 -3.14
CA ARG A 146 -8.45 5.12 -2.15
C ARG A 146 -9.93 4.69 -2.21
N LEU A 147 -10.44 4.47 -3.41
CA LEU A 147 -11.83 4.12 -3.69
C LEU A 147 -12.10 2.62 -3.52
N SER A 148 -11.27 1.77 -4.13
CA SER A 148 -11.45 0.32 -4.20
C SER A 148 -11.11 -0.37 -2.87
N ASN A 149 -10.15 0.18 -2.13
CA ASN A 149 -9.58 -0.44 -0.94
C ASN A 149 -8.95 -1.83 -1.19
N ASP A 150 -8.50 -2.07 -2.43
CA ASP A 150 -7.93 -3.35 -2.85
C ASP A 150 -6.42 -3.17 -3.08
N ILE A 151 -5.64 -3.32 -2.01
CA ILE A 151 -4.20 -3.11 -2.06
C ILE A 151 -3.50 -4.26 -2.80
N GLU A 152 -4.01 -5.48 -2.68
CA GLU A 152 -3.46 -6.64 -3.35
C GLU A 152 -3.58 -6.52 -4.87
N PHE A 153 -4.72 -6.04 -5.36
CA PHE A 153 -4.91 -5.76 -6.78
C PHE A 153 -3.95 -4.68 -7.28
N GLU A 154 -3.84 -3.56 -6.58
CA GLU A 154 -2.96 -2.46 -7.01
C GLU A 154 -1.48 -2.85 -6.95
N GLU A 155 -1.05 -3.58 -5.92
CA GLU A 155 0.31 -4.13 -5.83
C GLU A 155 0.64 -4.97 -7.07
N GLN A 156 -0.25 -5.91 -7.43
CA GLN A 156 -0.07 -6.77 -8.60
C GLN A 156 -0.02 -5.97 -9.91
N ASN A 157 -0.92 -5.00 -10.05
CA ASN A 157 -0.98 -4.13 -11.22
C ASN A 157 0.31 -3.30 -11.38
N PHE A 158 0.77 -2.66 -10.31
CA PHE A 158 2.00 -1.88 -10.33
C PHE A 158 3.24 -2.74 -10.57
N MET A 159 3.31 -3.95 -9.98
CA MET A 159 4.38 -4.90 -10.27
C MET A 159 4.42 -5.29 -11.75
N ALA A 160 3.26 -5.55 -12.36
CA ALA A 160 3.18 -5.87 -13.78
C ALA A 160 3.70 -4.71 -14.65
N LEU A 161 3.27 -3.47 -14.37
CA LEU A 161 3.73 -2.27 -15.08
C LEU A 161 5.24 -2.04 -14.93
N MET A 162 5.77 -2.18 -13.72
CA MET A 162 7.21 -2.01 -13.47
C MET A 162 8.04 -3.10 -14.15
N ASN A 163 7.59 -4.35 -14.14
CA ASN A 163 8.26 -5.46 -14.83
C ASN A 163 8.24 -5.25 -16.34
N GLU A 164 7.11 -4.86 -16.93
CA GLU A 164 7.03 -4.54 -18.36
C GLU A 164 8.01 -3.39 -18.72
N ALA A 165 8.06 -2.35 -17.90
CA ALA A 165 9.00 -1.24 -18.10
C ALA A 165 10.47 -1.70 -17.98
N LYS A 166 10.80 -2.56 -17.01
CA LYS A 166 12.14 -3.15 -16.85
C LYS A 166 12.52 -4.00 -18.05
N GLU A 167 11.64 -4.88 -18.52
CA GLU A 167 11.87 -5.70 -19.71
C GLU A 167 12.07 -4.87 -20.97
N ARG A 168 11.24 -3.84 -21.19
CA ARG A 168 11.39 -2.93 -22.35
C ARG A 168 12.74 -2.24 -22.32
N ARG A 169 13.20 -1.79 -21.15
CA ARG A 169 14.53 -1.20 -21.00
C ARG A 169 15.65 -2.18 -21.32
N ALA A 170 15.57 -3.40 -20.79
CA ALA A 170 16.55 -4.45 -21.04
C ALA A 170 16.66 -4.76 -22.55
N LYS A 171 15.52 -4.85 -23.25
CA LYS A 171 15.46 -5.04 -24.71
C LYS A 171 16.14 -3.90 -25.48
N LEU A 172 15.97 -2.66 -25.01
CA LEU A 172 16.55 -1.47 -25.61
C LEU A 172 18.00 -1.20 -25.18
N LYS A 173 18.56 -1.99 -24.24
CA LYS A 173 19.86 -1.74 -23.59
C LYS A 173 19.97 -0.30 -23.07
N ALA A 174 18.85 0.24 -22.59
CA ALA A 174 18.79 1.57 -22.04
C ALA A 174 19.30 1.55 -20.59
N GLU A 175 20.23 2.45 -20.27
CA GLU A 175 20.72 2.61 -18.91
C GLU A 175 19.58 3.01 -17.95
N PRO A 176 19.56 2.48 -16.71
CA PRO A 176 18.64 2.94 -15.68
C PRO A 176 18.78 4.46 -15.46
N ARG A 177 17.65 5.17 -15.45
CA ARG A 177 17.64 6.59 -15.11
C ARG A 177 17.88 6.71 -13.60
N ALA A 178 19.04 7.22 -13.21
CA ALA A 178 19.33 7.55 -11.82
C ALA A 178 18.49 8.77 -11.39
N ILE A 179 17.34 8.50 -10.77
CA ILE A 179 16.46 9.55 -10.22
C ILE A 179 16.92 9.87 -8.78
N PRO A 180 17.26 11.14 -8.47
CA PRO A 180 17.64 11.57 -7.13
C PRO A 180 16.57 11.25 -6.10
N MET A 181 16.97 10.97 -4.87
CA MET A 181 16.03 10.53 -3.83
C MET A 181 15.03 11.63 -3.46
N GLU A 182 15.42 12.90 -3.54
CA GLU A 182 14.58 14.06 -3.30
C GLU A 182 13.38 14.08 -4.26
N ILE A 183 13.60 13.72 -5.53
CA ILE A 183 12.53 13.62 -6.54
C ILE A 183 11.59 12.44 -6.23
N ARG A 184 12.14 11.35 -5.69
CA ARG A 184 11.33 10.20 -5.23
C ARG A 184 10.47 10.59 -4.03
N VAL A 185 11.02 11.36 -3.08
CA VAL A 185 10.25 11.90 -1.95
C VAL A 185 9.13 12.82 -2.45
N GLU A 186 9.42 13.74 -3.37
CA GLU A 186 8.41 14.63 -3.95
C GLU A 186 7.26 13.82 -4.57
N LYS A 187 7.57 12.77 -5.35
CA LYS A 187 6.52 11.91 -5.91
C LYS A 187 5.79 11.06 -4.88
N ALA A 188 6.44 10.66 -3.79
CA ALA A 188 5.76 10.01 -2.67
C ALA A 188 4.73 10.96 -2.04
N ILE A 189 5.10 12.23 -1.84
CA ILE A 189 4.21 13.27 -1.30
C ILE A 189 2.99 13.47 -2.21
N ASP A 190 3.20 13.57 -3.54
CA ASP A 190 2.10 13.70 -4.49
C ASP A 190 1.15 12.50 -4.45
N ALA A 191 1.71 11.28 -4.44
CA ALA A 191 0.94 10.05 -4.38
C ALA A 191 0.15 9.93 -3.06
N ILE A 192 0.77 10.26 -1.93
CA ILE A 192 0.12 10.30 -0.61
C ILE A 192 -0.99 11.34 -0.61
N TYR A 193 -0.78 12.52 -1.21
CA TYR A 193 -1.81 13.55 -1.31
C TYR A 193 -3.04 13.04 -2.07
N VAL A 194 -2.84 12.47 -3.27
CA VAL A 194 -3.93 11.90 -4.07
C VAL A 194 -4.64 10.75 -3.32
N CYS A 195 -3.89 9.86 -2.69
CA CYS A 195 -4.44 8.67 -2.05
C CYS A 195 -5.13 8.97 -0.70
N CYS A 196 -4.52 9.82 0.14
CA CYS A 196 -4.89 9.97 1.55
C CYS A 196 -5.71 11.25 1.82
N PHE A 197 -5.50 12.32 1.06
CA PHE A 197 -6.15 13.62 1.29
C PHE A 197 -7.32 13.82 0.35
N GLY A 198 -7.14 13.45 -0.91
CA GLY A 198 -8.27 13.38 -1.83
C GLY A 198 -9.06 14.68 -1.99
N LYS A 199 -8.31 15.80 -2.00
CA LYS A 199 -8.70 17.22 -2.04
C LYS A 199 -8.74 17.97 -0.71
N ASP A 200 -8.63 17.27 0.41
CA ASP A 200 -8.54 17.95 1.70
C ASP A 200 -7.22 18.75 1.81
N PRO A 201 -7.21 19.92 2.47
CA PRO A 201 -6.00 20.67 2.69
C PRO A 201 -5.00 19.88 3.56
N VAL A 202 -3.73 20.24 3.43
CA VAL A 202 -2.65 19.75 4.30
C VAL A 202 -2.57 20.66 5.52
N GLU A 203 -2.88 20.14 6.71
CA GLU A 203 -2.82 20.89 7.97
C GLU A 203 -1.43 20.77 8.62
N GLU A 204 -1.16 21.58 9.65
CA GLU A 204 0.14 21.61 10.33
C GLU A 204 0.48 20.25 10.99
N GLU A 205 -0.50 19.58 11.57
CA GLU A 205 -0.31 18.25 12.13
C GLU A 205 0.04 17.22 11.05
N ASP A 206 -0.54 17.34 9.85
CA ASP A 206 -0.20 16.45 8.75
C ASP A 206 1.24 16.68 8.27
N ASP A 207 1.71 17.93 8.23
CA ASP A 207 3.12 18.24 7.93
C ASP A 207 4.08 17.53 8.89
N ARG A 208 3.77 17.58 10.20
CA ARG A 208 4.59 16.91 11.23
C ARG A 208 4.61 15.40 11.07
N LEU A 209 3.45 14.79 10.81
CA LEU A 209 3.31 13.34 10.65
C LEU A 209 3.95 12.85 9.36
N LEU A 210 3.67 13.52 8.22
CA LEU A 210 4.29 13.23 6.94
C LEU A 210 5.80 13.34 7.00
N THR A 211 6.33 14.37 7.69
CA THR A 211 7.77 14.51 7.89
C THR A 211 8.36 13.31 8.62
N ALA A 212 7.73 12.86 9.71
CA ALA A 212 8.21 11.71 10.47
C ALA A 212 8.17 10.42 9.64
N MET A 213 7.05 10.13 8.98
CA MET A 213 6.87 8.95 8.14
C MET A 213 7.87 8.93 6.98
N LEU A 214 7.99 10.03 6.22
CA LEU A 214 8.89 10.11 5.07
C LEU A 214 10.36 10.12 5.46
N SER A 215 10.73 10.69 6.61
CA SER A 215 12.11 10.61 7.13
C SER A 215 12.50 9.17 7.47
N ALA A 216 11.55 8.37 7.97
CA ALA A 216 11.79 6.97 8.29
C ALA A 216 11.91 6.10 7.03
N VAL A 217 11.10 6.39 6.01
CA VAL A 217 11.12 5.68 4.73
C VAL A 217 12.34 6.07 3.89
N PHE A 218 12.68 7.36 3.83
CA PHE A 218 13.73 7.94 2.98
C PHE A 218 14.87 8.53 3.83
N PRO A 219 15.62 7.71 4.58
CA PRO A 219 16.61 8.19 5.56
C PRO A 219 17.81 8.93 4.96
N THR A 220 17.95 8.94 3.63
CA THR A 220 19.02 9.66 2.93
C THR A 220 18.69 11.12 2.65
N VAL A 221 17.40 11.47 2.65
CA VAL A 221 16.96 12.84 2.41
C VAL A 221 16.91 13.55 3.76
N GLN A 222 17.47 14.75 3.82
CA GLN A 222 17.49 15.53 5.05
C GLN A 222 16.06 15.85 5.49
N ARG A 223 15.79 15.77 6.79
CA ARG A 223 14.45 16.01 7.34
C ARG A 223 13.92 17.41 6.97
N GLU A 224 14.80 18.40 6.95
CA GLU A 224 14.50 19.79 6.59
C GLU A 224 14.09 19.91 5.12
N GLU A 225 14.70 19.10 4.25
CA GLU A 225 14.36 19.03 2.83
C GLU A 225 12.97 18.39 2.65
N ILE A 226 12.68 17.30 3.37
CA ILE A 226 11.35 16.67 3.38
C ILE A 226 10.29 17.68 3.84
N GLN A 227 10.54 18.40 4.95
CA GLN A 227 9.65 19.46 5.43
C GLN A 227 9.40 20.54 4.39
N ARG A 228 10.46 20.98 3.69
CA ARG A 228 10.34 21.98 2.62
C ARG A 228 9.44 21.46 1.49
N LEU A 229 9.61 20.22 1.07
CA LEU A 229 8.80 19.61 0.00
C LEU A 229 7.32 19.49 0.41
N ILE A 230 7.03 19.10 1.64
CA ILE A 230 5.65 19.00 2.15
C ILE A 230 5.01 20.40 2.19
N LYS A 231 5.71 21.41 2.70
CA LYS A 231 5.21 22.80 2.71
C LYS A 231 4.94 23.33 1.31
N ASN A 232 5.87 23.11 0.38
CA ASN A 232 5.66 23.49 -1.03
C ASN A 232 4.42 22.81 -1.62
N LYS A 233 4.16 21.53 -1.29
CA LYS A 233 2.94 20.85 -1.72
C LYS A 233 1.70 21.48 -1.10
N ALA A 234 1.72 21.72 0.21
CA ALA A 234 0.60 22.36 0.93
C ALA A 234 0.25 23.74 0.32
N GLU A 235 1.27 24.54 -0.02
CA GLU A 235 1.09 25.83 -0.69
C GLU A 235 0.49 25.69 -2.09
N LYS A 236 0.99 24.75 -2.91
CA LYS A 236 0.42 24.47 -4.26
C LYS A 236 -1.05 24.04 -4.18
N VAL A 237 -1.38 23.20 -3.20
CA VAL A 237 -2.74 22.73 -2.92
C VAL A 237 -3.64 23.90 -2.50
N ALA A 238 -3.18 24.74 -1.57
CA ALA A 238 -3.93 25.91 -1.12
C ALA A 238 -4.17 26.93 -2.24
N ALA A 239 -3.23 27.05 -3.17
CA ALA A 239 -3.35 27.92 -4.34
C ALA A 239 -4.26 27.33 -5.45
N GLY A 240 -4.62 26.05 -5.37
CA GLY A 240 -5.40 25.35 -6.40
C GLY A 240 -4.62 25.10 -7.71
N VAL A 241 -3.28 25.10 -7.65
CA VAL A 241 -2.38 24.98 -8.83
C VAL A 241 -1.85 23.54 -8.98
N ASP A 242 -2.55 22.54 -8.46
CA ASP A 242 -2.06 21.16 -8.46
C ASP A 242 -2.40 20.45 -9.79
N GLU A 243 -1.45 20.48 -10.73
CA GLU A 243 -1.59 19.94 -12.10
C GLU A 243 -1.60 18.40 -12.17
N ASP A 244 -1.14 17.71 -11.13
CA ASP A 244 -1.07 16.24 -11.07
C ASP A 244 -2.43 15.58 -10.69
N TYR A 245 -3.50 16.38 -10.60
CA TYR A 245 -4.84 15.88 -10.34
C TYR A 245 -5.41 15.21 -11.60
N VAL A 246 -5.42 13.87 -11.61
CA VAL A 246 -6.22 13.09 -12.55
C VAL A 246 -7.70 13.40 -12.24
N PRO A 247 -8.49 13.90 -13.22
CA PRO A 247 -9.93 14.07 -13.04
C PRO A 247 -10.53 12.76 -12.53
N GLU A 248 -11.52 12.83 -11.62
CA GLU A 248 -12.31 11.64 -11.32
C GLU A 248 -12.73 11.01 -12.65
N PRO A 249 -12.57 9.68 -12.84
CA PRO A 249 -13.00 9.05 -14.08
C PRO A 249 -14.44 9.49 -14.29
N GLU A 250 -14.68 10.23 -15.38
CA GLU A 250 -15.97 10.84 -15.62
C GLU A 250 -17.03 9.79 -15.37
N SER A 251 -17.94 10.05 -14.43
CA SER A 251 -19.13 9.22 -14.29
C SER A 251 -19.73 9.18 -15.70
N GLN A 252 -19.71 7.99 -16.31
CA GLN A 252 -20.06 7.80 -17.72
C GLN A 252 -21.22 8.72 -18.08
N SER A 253 -21.10 9.44 -19.21
CA SER A 253 -22.13 10.38 -19.64
C SER A 253 -23.51 9.70 -19.55
N LYS A 254 -24.56 10.43 -19.17
CA LYS A 254 -25.91 9.87 -19.02
C LYS A 254 -26.33 9.03 -20.24
N GLU A 255 -25.86 9.44 -21.41
CA GLU A 255 -26.04 8.75 -22.68
C GLU A 255 -25.32 7.38 -22.74
N ALA A 256 -24.08 7.30 -22.26
CA ALA A 256 -23.33 6.04 -22.17
C ALA A 256 -23.95 5.07 -21.14
N LEU A 257 -24.45 5.58 -20.00
CA LEU A 257 -25.20 4.77 -19.02
C LEU A 257 -26.51 4.25 -19.60
N GLU A 258 -27.28 5.09 -20.30
CA GLU A 258 -28.52 4.66 -20.96
C GLU A 258 -28.26 3.61 -22.04
N LEU A 259 -27.17 3.74 -22.80
CA LEU A 259 -26.78 2.76 -23.81
C LEU A 259 -26.40 1.42 -23.16
N GLN A 260 -25.63 1.43 -22.06
CA GLN A 260 -25.31 0.21 -21.31
C GLN A 260 -26.56 -0.45 -20.69
N MET A 261 -27.51 0.34 -20.17
CA MET A 261 -28.77 -0.20 -19.66
C MET A 261 -29.59 -0.86 -20.77
N LYS A 262 -29.60 -0.30 -21.98
CA LYS A 262 -30.27 -0.89 -23.15
C LYS A 262 -29.59 -2.20 -23.59
N ASP A 263 -28.27 -2.23 -23.65
CA ASP A 263 -27.51 -3.45 -24.00
C ASP A 263 -27.74 -4.56 -22.96
N LEU A 264 -27.77 -4.24 -21.67
CA LEU A 264 -28.10 -5.21 -20.62
C LEU A 264 -29.54 -5.74 -20.75
N GLN A 265 -30.49 -4.89 -21.11
CA GLN A 265 -31.87 -5.33 -21.36
C GLN A 265 -31.97 -6.25 -22.59
N PHE A 266 -31.20 -5.95 -23.64
CA PHE A 266 -31.14 -6.77 -24.85
C PHE A 266 -30.54 -8.16 -24.57
N LEU A 267 -29.45 -8.22 -23.81
CA LEU A 267 -28.83 -9.49 -23.40
C LEU A 267 -29.77 -10.34 -22.54
N LYS A 268 -30.54 -9.70 -21.64
CA LYS A 268 -31.52 -10.38 -20.80
C LYS A 268 -32.71 -10.93 -21.59
N GLN A 269 -33.18 -10.22 -22.62
CA GLN A 269 -34.23 -10.72 -23.50
C GLN A 269 -33.76 -11.93 -24.32
N ASN A 270 -32.50 -11.93 -24.76
CA ASN A 270 -31.93 -13.04 -25.54
C ASN A 270 -31.53 -14.26 -24.69
N SER A 271 -31.44 -14.13 -23.36
CA SER A 271 -31.20 -15.28 -22.46
C SER A 271 -32.47 -16.04 -22.07
N ASP A 272 -33.64 -15.44 -22.30
CA ASP A 272 -34.96 -16.00 -21.95
C ASP A 272 -35.67 -16.67 -23.15
N THR A 273 -34.94 -16.96 -24.23
CA THR A 273 -35.43 -17.69 -25.42
C THR A 273 -34.65 -18.98 -25.63
#